data_AF-A0A031JAA9-F1
#
_entry.id   AF-A0A031JAA9-F1
#
_cell.length_a   1.000
_cell.length_b   1.000
_cell.length_c   1.000
_cell.angle_alpha   90.00
_cell.angle_beta   90.00
_cell.angle_gamma   90.00
#
_symmetry.space_group_name_H-M   'P 1'
#
loop_
_entity.id
_entity.type
_entity.pdbx_description
1 polymer ?
#
loop_
_entity_poly.entity_id
_entity_poly.type
_entity_poly.pdbx_seq_one_letter_code
_entity_poly.pdbx_strand_id
1 'polypeptide(L)'
;MSKPRLVIPTQAAQLLEGGFVHAGAWEVDGAGSIVFRGDERLPREAGVYAYVVAGEVCYVGSAQRGLRTRLRHYEIAKTLRTAHRIRQEVLALLADDQRVDVYVIVPPALALNGVLPVDTVAGLEEGLIRSLRPRWNRRGMGER
;
A
#
# COMPACT_ATOMS: atom_id res chain seq x y z
N MET A 1 -26.73 18.53 27.09
CA MET A 1 -25.33 18.03 27.02
C MET A 1 -25.22 17.12 25.81
N SER A 2 -24.51 17.54 24.76
CA SER A 2 -24.37 16.75 23.53
C SER A 2 -23.28 15.70 23.75
N LYS A 3 -23.54 14.43 23.41
CA LYS A 3 -22.53 13.36 23.50
C LYS A 3 -21.37 13.68 22.55
N PRO A 4 -20.10 13.49 22.96
CA PRO A 4 -18.98 13.66 22.04
C PRO A 4 -19.12 12.64 20.90
N ARG A 5 -19.10 13.15 19.67
CA ARG A 5 -19.06 12.31 18.46
C ARG A 5 -17.69 11.64 18.43
N LEU A 6 -17.65 10.31 18.54
CA LEU A 6 -16.41 9.55 18.39
C LEU A 6 -15.89 9.81 16.97
N VAL A 7 -14.75 10.50 16.85
CA VAL A 7 -14.04 10.62 15.58
C VAL A 7 -13.29 9.30 15.40
N ILE A 8 -13.81 8.41 14.55
CA ILE A 8 -13.11 7.18 14.19
C ILE A 8 -11.96 7.60 13.27
N PRO A 9 -10.68 7.35 13.62
CA PRO A 9 -9.56 7.67 12.76
C PRO A 9 -9.70 6.97 11.41
N THR A 10 -9.36 7.65 10.33
CA THR A 10 -9.29 7.02 9.01
C THR A 10 -8.22 5.92 9.02
N GLN A 11 -8.31 4.96 8.11
CA GLN A 11 -7.28 3.93 8.01
C GLN A 11 -5.92 4.54 7.64
N ALA A 12 -5.91 5.64 6.89
CA ALA A 12 -4.71 6.43 6.63
C ALA A 12 -4.07 6.98 7.91
N ALA A 13 -4.87 7.49 8.85
CA ALA A 13 -4.36 7.93 10.15
C ALA A 13 -3.74 6.76 10.94
N GLN A 14 -4.37 5.59 10.90
CA GLN A 14 -3.82 4.38 11.52
C GLN A 14 -2.47 3.96 10.90
N LEU A 15 -2.31 4.09 9.58
CA LEU A 15 -1.02 3.84 8.93
C LEU A 15 0.06 4.80 9.43
N LEU A 16 -0.25 6.10 9.48
CA LEU A 16 0.68 7.13 9.96
C LEU A 16 1.09 6.91 11.42
N GLU A 17 0.14 6.62 12.29
CA GLU A 17 0.40 6.25 13.70
C GLU A 17 1.23 4.96 13.81
N GLY A 18 1.06 4.03 12.87
CA GLY A 18 1.87 2.81 12.74
C GLY A 18 3.27 3.02 12.16
N GLY A 19 3.66 4.25 11.82
CA GLY A 19 4.98 4.59 11.31
C GLY A 19 5.12 4.52 9.79
N PHE A 20 4.01 4.39 9.04
CA PHE A 20 4.06 4.65 7.60
C PHE A 20 4.32 6.13 7.33
N VAL A 21 4.94 6.41 6.19
CA VAL A 21 5.07 7.76 5.65
C VAL A 21 4.26 7.88 4.37
N HIS A 22 3.66 9.06 4.15
CA HIS A 22 3.11 9.41 2.85
C HIS A 22 4.26 9.59 1.85
N ALA A 23 4.28 8.76 0.81
CA ALA A 23 5.37 8.74 -0.16
C ALA A 23 5.05 9.53 -1.42
N GLY A 24 3.77 9.73 -1.75
CA GLY A 24 3.34 10.34 -2.99
C GLY A 24 1.94 9.87 -3.41
N ALA A 25 1.62 10.04 -4.68
CA ALA A 25 0.37 9.62 -5.29
C ALA A 25 0.58 9.09 -6.71
N TRP A 26 -0.39 8.34 -7.21
CA TRP A 26 -0.48 8.02 -8.63
C TRP A 26 -1.14 9.16 -9.39
N GLU A 27 -0.63 9.43 -10.59
CA GLU A 27 -1.20 10.35 -11.56
C GLU A 27 -1.26 9.70 -12.94
N VAL A 28 -1.99 10.32 -13.87
CA VAL A 28 -1.99 9.94 -15.29
C VAL A 28 -0.92 10.76 -16.03
N ASP A 29 -0.10 10.09 -16.82
CA ASP A 29 0.86 10.73 -17.72
C ASP A 29 0.20 11.15 -19.05
N GLY A 30 0.93 11.89 -19.89
CA GLY A 30 0.43 12.36 -21.19
C GLY A 30 0.09 11.25 -22.20
N ALA A 31 0.42 9.99 -21.91
CA ALA A 31 0.10 8.82 -22.73
C ALA A 31 -1.08 8.00 -22.16
N GLY A 32 -1.75 8.46 -21.11
CA GLY A 32 -2.87 7.75 -20.47
C GLY A 32 -2.43 6.60 -19.56
N SER A 33 -1.17 6.59 -19.16
CA SER A 33 -0.56 5.58 -18.29
C SER A 33 -0.42 6.12 -16.86
N ILE A 34 -0.35 5.25 -15.84
CA ILE A 34 -0.08 5.71 -14.47
C ILE A 34 1.42 6.00 -14.27
N VAL A 35 1.70 7.11 -13.60
CA VAL A 35 3.04 7.54 -13.16
C VAL A 35 2.99 7.85 -11.67
N PHE A 36 4.04 7.46 -10.94
CA PHE A 36 4.17 7.80 -9.54
C PHE A 36 4.74 9.21 -9.37
N ARG A 37 4.05 10.08 -8.63
CA ARG A 37 4.57 11.38 -8.20
C ARG A 37 4.77 11.37 -6.69
N GLY A 38 6.02 11.40 -6.26
CA GLY A 38 6.35 11.31 -4.85
C GLY A 38 7.81 11.57 -4.57
N ASP A 39 8.23 11.22 -3.35
CA ASP A 39 9.61 11.39 -2.91
C ASP A 39 10.58 10.55 -3.77
N GLU A 40 11.60 11.20 -4.32
CA GLU A 40 12.67 10.55 -5.08
C GLU A 40 13.52 9.60 -4.23
N ARG A 41 13.43 9.71 -2.89
CA ARG A 41 14.19 8.94 -1.90
C ARG A 41 13.41 7.76 -1.34
N LEU A 42 12.49 7.20 -2.12
CA LEU A 42 11.82 5.95 -1.80
C LEU A 42 12.84 4.87 -1.36
N PRO A 43 12.57 4.15 -0.26
CA PRO A 43 13.47 3.11 0.22
C PRO A 43 13.78 2.07 -0.85
N ARG A 44 15.04 1.61 -0.85
CA ARG A 44 15.51 0.51 -1.71
C ARG A 44 15.47 -0.84 -0.98
N GLU A 45 15.12 -0.80 0.30
CA GLU A 45 14.98 -1.90 1.23
C GLU A 45 13.61 -2.58 1.11
N ALA A 46 13.53 -3.80 1.65
CA ALA A 46 12.27 -4.53 1.73
C ALA A 46 11.27 -3.79 2.62
N GLY A 47 10.02 -3.70 2.17
CA GLY A 47 9.01 -2.92 2.88
C GLY A 47 7.58 -3.24 2.46
N VAL A 48 6.64 -2.57 3.10
CA VAL A 48 5.20 -2.64 2.82
C VAL A 48 4.74 -1.29 2.26
N TYR A 49 3.83 -1.34 1.29
CA TYR A 49 3.18 -0.15 0.76
C TYR A 49 1.65 -0.33 0.76
N ALA A 50 0.94 0.79 0.84
CA ALA A 50 -0.51 0.84 0.81
C ALA A 50 -1.00 1.91 -0.17
N TYR A 51 -2.07 1.60 -0.90
CA TYR A 51 -2.80 2.57 -1.70
C TYR A 51 -4.05 3.02 -0.95
N VAL A 52 -4.22 4.34 -0.87
CA VAL A 52 -5.24 4.98 -0.04
C VAL A 52 -6.06 5.94 -0.88
N VAL A 53 -7.37 5.91 -0.71
CA VAL A 53 -8.33 6.78 -1.41
C VAL A 53 -9.27 7.36 -0.38
N ALA A 54 -9.36 8.68 -0.29
CA ALA A 54 -10.20 9.38 0.69
C ALA A 54 -10.01 8.89 2.15
N GLY A 55 -8.79 8.47 2.52
CA GLY A 55 -8.46 7.97 3.85
C GLY A 55 -8.71 6.46 4.08
N GLU A 56 -9.23 5.73 3.09
CA GLU A 56 -9.45 4.28 3.16
C GLU A 56 -8.34 3.50 2.47
N VAL A 57 -7.81 2.45 3.10
CA VAL A 57 -6.82 1.57 2.48
C VAL A 57 -7.52 0.65 1.48
N CYS A 58 -7.18 0.85 0.21
CA CYS A 58 -7.75 0.09 -0.91
C CYS A 58 -6.90 -1.12 -1.27
N TYR A 59 -5.57 -1.03 -1.08
CA TYR A 59 -4.62 -2.11 -1.34
C TYR A 59 -3.44 -2.06 -0.39
N VAL A 60 -2.91 -3.23 -0.02
CA VAL A 60 -1.65 -3.41 0.68
C VAL A 60 -0.80 -4.40 -0.11
N GLY A 61 0.49 -4.13 -0.26
CA GLY A 61 1.43 -5.05 -0.88
C GLY A 61 2.80 -5.01 -0.22
N SER A 62 3.56 -6.08 -0.36
CA SER A 62 4.98 -6.15 0.01
C SER A 62 5.92 -5.96 -1.17
N ALA A 63 7.13 -5.49 -0.86
CA ALA A 63 8.19 -5.21 -1.82
C ALA A 63 9.53 -5.80 -1.34
N GLN A 64 9.77 -7.09 -1.59
CA GLN A 64 10.99 -7.77 -1.12
C GLN A 64 12.29 -7.29 -1.80
N ARG A 65 12.19 -6.63 -2.96
CA ARG A 65 13.35 -6.10 -3.74
C ARG A 65 13.44 -4.58 -3.75
N GLY A 66 12.87 -3.92 -2.75
CA GLY A 66 12.84 -2.46 -2.66
C GLY A 66 11.50 -1.85 -3.06
N LEU A 67 11.02 -0.92 -2.24
CA LEU A 67 9.79 -0.16 -2.47
C LEU A 67 9.86 0.64 -3.78
N ARG A 68 11.00 1.31 -4.05
CA ARG A 68 11.22 2.04 -5.31
C ARG A 68 11.05 1.15 -6.55
N THR A 69 11.69 -0.02 -6.54
CA THR A 69 11.59 -0.99 -7.64
C THR A 69 10.15 -1.46 -7.81
N ARG A 70 9.45 -1.72 -6.70
CA ARG A 70 8.07 -2.20 -6.72
C ARG A 70 7.10 -1.18 -7.30
N LEU A 71 7.20 0.09 -6.93
CA LEU A 71 6.35 1.15 -7.48
C LEU A 71 6.61 1.35 -8.98
N ARG A 72 7.89 1.38 -9.40
CA ARG A 72 8.25 1.43 -10.83
C ARG A 72 7.65 0.27 -11.65
N HIS A 73 7.48 -0.91 -11.08
CA HIS A 73 6.84 -2.01 -11.78
C HIS A 73 5.36 -1.74 -12.12
N TYR A 74 4.65 -0.93 -11.33
CA TYR A 74 3.27 -0.55 -11.65
C TYR A 74 3.21 0.43 -12.83
N GLU A 75 4.20 1.31 -12.99
CA GLU A 75 4.33 2.22 -14.13
C GLU A 75 4.54 1.47 -15.45
N ILE A 76 5.32 0.38 -15.41
CA ILE A 76 5.77 -0.35 -16.61
C ILE A 76 5.05 -1.71 -16.79
N ALA A 77 4.04 -2.01 -15.98
CA ALA A 77 3.46 -3.35 -15.87
C ALA A 77 2.98 -3.93 -17.22
N LYS A 78 3.66 -4.97 -17.74
CA LYS A 78 3.26 -5.69 -18.97
C LYS A 78 2.75 -7.12 -18.74
N THR A 79 3.16 -7.81 -17.66
CA THR A 79 2.95 -9.28 -17.55
C THR A 79 2.47 -9.80 -16.20
N LEU A 80 2.54 -9.04 -15.12
CA LEU A 80 2.08 -9.49 -13.79
C LEU A 80 0.59 -9.23 -13.62
N ARG A 81 -0.23 -10.29 -13.55
CA ARG A 81 -1.70 -10.22 -13.44
C ARG A 81 -2.18 -9.32 -12.30
N THR A 82 -1.57 -9.41 -11.11
CA THR A 82 -1.93 -8.56 -9.96
C THR A 82 -1.59 -7.10 -10.23
N ALA A 83 -0.39 -6.81 -10.75
CA ALA A 83 0.01 -5.44 -11.04
C ALA A 83 -0.89 -4.81 -12.12
N HIS A 84 -1.22 -5.57 -13.17
CA HIS A 84 -2.14 -5.15 -14.21
C HIS A 84 -3.53 -4.84 -13.65
N ARG A 85 -4.12 -5.73 -12.83
CA ARG A 85 -5.43 -5.51 -12.22
C ARG A 85 -5.44 -4.26 -11.34
N ILE A 86 -4.49 -4.16 -10.40
CA ILE A 86 -4.41 -3.01 -9.49
C ILE A 86 -4.21 -1.71 -10.29
N ARG A 87 -3.44 -1.75 -11.38
CA ARG A 87 -3.30 -0.60 -12.28
C ARG A 87 -4.63 -0.19 -12.92
N GLN A 88 -5.48 -1.14 -13.31
CA GLN A 88 -6.83 -0.80 -13.82
C GLN A 88 -7.69 -0.12 -12.75
N GLU A 89 -7.63 -0.58 -11.50
CA GLU A 89 -8.34 0.06 -10.39
C GLU A 89 -7.86 1.52 -10.18
N VAL A 90 -6.55 1.75 -10.24
CA VAL A 90 -5.97 3.09 -10.13
C VAL A 90 -6.41 3.98 -11.30
N LEU A 91 -6.34 3.49 -12.54
CA LEU A 91 -6.77 4.25 -13.72
C LEU A 91 -8.26 4.62 -13.66
N ALA A 92 -9.12 3.70 -13.23
CA ALA A 92 -10.55 3.96 -13.09
C ALA A 92 -10.83 5.09 -12.10
N LEU A 93 -10.14 5.11 -10.95
CA LEU A 93 -10.28 6.19 -9.98
C LEU A 93 -9.75 7.53 -10.48
N LEU A 94 -8.60 7.52 -11.16
CA LEU A 94 -8.01 8.74 -11.73
C LEU A 94 -8.90 9.34 -12.83
N ALA A 95 -9.63 8.51 -13.59
CA ALA A 95 -10.60 8.98 -14.57
C ALA A 95 -11.80 9.71 -13.92
N ASP A 96 -12.11 9.38 -12.67
CA ASP A 96 -13.14 10.04 -11.85
C ASP A 96 -12.57 11.18 -10.99
N ASP A 97 -11.38 11.71 -11.33
CA ASP A 97 -10.66 12.78 -10.61
C ASP A 97 -10.37 12.43 -9.14
N GLN A 98 -10.33 11.14 -8.80
CA GLN A 98 -9.97 10.68 -7.46
C GLN A 98 -8.48 10.47 -7.31
N ARG A 99 -7.94 10.93 -6.19
CA ARG A 99 -6.53 10.76 -5.83
C ARG A 99 -6.28 9.39 -5.21
N VAL A 100 -5.21 8.73 -5.64
CA VAL A 100 -4.70 7.49 -5.03
C VAL A 100 -3.35 7.76 -4.38
N ASP A 101 -3.36 7.97 -3.07
CA ASP A 101 -2.15 8.18 -2.27
C ASP A 101 -1.42 6.87 -2.01
N VAL A 102 -0.10 6.96 -1.88
CA VAL A 102 0.79 5.83 -1.58
C VAL A 102 1.48 6.09 -0.25
N TYR A 103 1.36 5.14 0.66
CA TYR A 103 2.04 5.14 1.94
C TYR A 103 3.04 3.98 1.98
N VAL A 104 4.20 4.18 2.61
CA VAL A 104 5.24 3.14 2.69
C VAL A 104 5.83 3.02 4.10
N ILE A 105 6.36 1.84 4.41
CA ILE A 105 7.16 1.58 5.62
C ILE A 105 8.23 0.52 5.34
N VAL A 106 9.38 0.68 5.98
CA VAL A 106 10.41 -0.36 6.12
C VAL A 106 10.33 -0.86 7.56
N PRO A 107 9.69 -2.01 7.83
CA PRO A 107 9.59 -2.50 9.20
C PRO A 107 10.98 -2.91 9.71
N PRO A 108 11.26 -2.78 11.02
CA PRO A 108 12.53 -3.21 11.59
C PRO A 108 12.71 -4.72 11.44
N ALA A 109 13.95 -5.18 11.45
CA ALA A 109 14.26 -6.60 11.55
C ALA A 109 13.86 -7.13 12.95
N LEU A 110 13.36 -8.36 13.00
CA LEU A 110 12.97 -9.03 14.24
C LEU A 110 13.49 -10.47 14.25
N ALA A 111 13.89 -10.94 15.42
CA ALA A 111 14.27 -12.33 15.65
C ALA A 111 13.45 -12.92 16.81
N LEU A 112 12.84 -14.09 16.59
CA LEU A 112 12.13 -14.83 17.61
C LEU A 112 13.15 -15.42 18.59
N ASN A 113 13.02 -15.04 19.87
CA ASN A 113 13.96 -15.39 20.94
C ASN A 113 15.41 -15.02 20.63
N GLY A 114 15.64 -14.03 19.76
CA GLY A 114 16.99 -13.64 19.31
C GLY A 114 17.68 -14.64 18.37
N VAL A 115 17.01 -15.71 17.93
CA VAL A 115 17.63 -16.81 17.16
C VAL A 115 17.02 -16.95 15.77
N LEU A 116 15.70 -17.06 15.65
CA LEU A 116 15.06 -17.35 14.37
C LEU A 116 14.60 -16.07 13.69
N PRO A 117 14.92 -15.85 12.39
CA PRO A 117 14.50 -14.64 11.70
C PRO A 117 12.98 -14.60 11.52
N VAL A 118 12.38 -13.43 11.75
CA VAL A 118 10.98 -13.16 11.46
C VAL A 118 10.91 -12.26 10.23
N ASP A 119 10.14 -12.69 9.21
CA ASP A 119 9.82 -11.83 8.07
C ASP A 119 8.78 -10.80 8.48
N THR A 120 9.26 -9.63 8.93
CA THR A 120 8.41 -8.53 9.39
C THR A 120 7.65 -7.87 8.24
N VAL A 121 8.14 -7.97 7.00
CA VAL A 121 7.45 -7.46 5.81
C VAL A 121 6.21 -8.31 5.51
N ALA A 122 6.37 -9.63 5.43
CA ALA A 122 5.27 -10.55 5.19
C ALA A 122 4.25 -10.53 6.34
N GLY A 123 4.75 -10.52 7.58
CA GLY A 123 3.89 -10.45 8.77
C GLY A 123 3.06 -9.16 8.83
N LEU A 124 3.66 -8.01 8.51
CA LEU A 124 2.97 -6.72 8.50
C LEU A 124 1.94 -6.63 7.36
N GLU A 125 2.30 -7.04 6.14
CA GLU A 125 1.37 -7.09 4.99
C GLU A 125 0.12 -7.91 5.34
N GLU A 126 0.31 -9.14 5.79
CA GLU A 126 -0.79 -10.04 6.13
C GLU A 126 -1.61 -9.52 7.32
N GLY A 127 -0.96 -8.94 8.34
CA GLY A 127 -1.63 -8.29 9.46
C GLY A 127 -2.57 -7.16 9.02
N LEU A 128 -2.10 -6.27 8.14
CA LEU A 128 -2.88 -5.16 7.59
C LEU A 128 -4.02 -5.65 6.68
N ILE A 129 -3.79 -6.66 5.85
CA ILE A 129 -4.84 -7.22 4.98
C ILE A 129 -5.99 -7.79 5.82
N ARG A 130 -5.67 -8.50 6.91
CA ARG A 130 -6.69 -9.07 7.80
C ARG A 130 -7.47 -8.02 8.57
N SER A 131 -6.77 -7.00 9.10
CA SER A 131 -7.39 -5.97 9.94
C SER A 131 -8.19 -4.96 9.13
N LEU A 132 -7.61 -4.42 8.05
CA LEU A 132 -8.18 -3.33 7.26
C LEU A 132 -9.10 -3.82 6.14
N ARG A 133 -8.95 -5.10 5.75
CA ARG A 133 -9.73 -5.75 4.68
C ARG A 133 -9.76 -4.94 3.37
N PRO A 134 -8.61 -4.56 2.80
CA PRO A 134 -8.58 -3.67 1.64
C PRO A 134 -9.30 -4.30 0.45
N ARG A 135 -10.20 -3.54 -0.19
CA ARG A 135 -11.08 -4.03 -1.26
C ARG A 135 -10.34 -4.61 -2.48
N TRP A 136 -9.12 -4.15 -2.76
CA TRP A 136 -8.33 -4.63 -3.90
C TRP A 136 -7.39 -5.79 -3.55
N ASN A 137 -7.23 -6.16 -2.28
CA ASN A 137 -6.54 -7.39 -1.90
C ASN A 137 -7.47 -8.57 -2.12
N ARG A 138 -7.16 -9.40 -3.11
CA ARG A 138 -7.79 -10.71 -3.21
C ARG A 138 -7.29 -11.52 -2.03
N ARG A 139 -8.18 -11.91 -1.13
CA ARG A 139 -7.87 -12.96 -0.16
C ARG A 139 -7.55 -14.21 -0.96
N GLY A 140 -6.48 -14.92 -0.61
CA GLY A 140 -6.35 -16.30 -1.04
C GLY A 140 -7.63 -16.99 -0.65
N MET A 141 -8.38 -17.51 -1.63
CA MET A 141 -9.34 -18.57 -1.39
C MET A 141 -8.53 -19.78 -0.90
N GLY A 142 -8.16 -19.75 0.38
CA GLY A 142 -8.19 -20.96 1.19
C GLY A 142 -9.67 -21.22 1.46
N GLU A 143 -10.38 -21.75 0.46
CA GLU A 143 -11.50 -22.62 0.78
C GLU A 143 -10.90 -23.79 1.56
N ARG A 144 -11.26 -23.82 2.83
CA ARG A 144 -11.33 -24.96 3.76
C ARG A 144 -10.51 -26.20 3.41
#